data_AF-A0A7K0TPF0-F1
#
_entry.id   AF-A0A7K0TPF0-F1
#
_cell.length_a   1.000
_cell.length_b   1.000
_cell.length_c   1.000
_cell.angle_alpha   90.00
_cell.angle_beta   90.00
_cell.angle_gamma   90.00
#
_symmetry.space_group_name_H-M   'P 1'
#
loop_
_entity.id
_entity.type
_entity.pdbx_description
1 polymer ?
#
loop_
_entity_poly.entity_id
_entity_poly.type
_entity_poly.pdbx_seq_one_letter_code
_entity_poly.pdbx_strand_id
1 'polypeptide(L)'
;QFSPMSVQNQVVAIWLGTRGHLDSVPVADVTRFESEFIEHLQASRPGIFDDIKNTLKLNEETEQHLVAAVADFKKGFATTDGSSVIPDEHVEALAEEEVQKESVQVNKPAPKKK
;
A
#
# COMPACT_ATOMS: atom_id res chain seq x y z
N GLN A 1 -16.59 -1.51 -16.36
CA GLN A 1 -17.91 -1.47 -15.69
C GLN A 1 -18.37 -2.92 -15.47
N PHE A 2 -18.98 -3.22 -14.32
CA PHE A 2 -19.26 -4.56 -13.73
C PHE A 2 -18.05 -5.29 -13.10
N SER A 3 -17.39 -4.68 -12.12
CA SER A 3 -16.52 -5.40 -11.18
C SER A 3 -17.12 -5.29 -9.76
N PRO A 4 -18.08 -6.15 -9.40
CA PRO A 4 -18.61 -6.15 -8.05
C PRO A 4 -17.51 -6.56 -7.07
N MET A 5 -17.14 -5.68 -6.15
CA MET A 5 -16.21 -6.01 -5.08
C MET A 5 -16.92 -6.87 -4.03
N SER A 6 -16.25 -7.92 -3.58
CA SER A 6 -16.69 -8.67 -2.40
C SER A 6 -16.65 -7.78 -1.16
N VAL A 7 -17.45 -8.11 -0.13
CA VAL A 7 -17.52 -7.32 1.11
C VAL A 7 -16.14 -7.21 1.77
N GLN A 8 -15.38 -8.31 1.82
CA GLN A 8 -14.04 -8.28 2.40
C GLN A 8 -13.06 -7.39 1.61
N ASN A 9 -13.18 -7.31 0.28
CA ASN A 9 -12.39 -6.38 -0.52
C ASN A 9 -12.80 -4.92 -0.22
N GLN A 10 -14.10 -4.65 -0.07
CA GLN A 10 -14.60 -3.32 0.29
C GLN A 10 -14.13 -2.89 1.69
N VAL A 11 -14.07 -3.81 2.66
CA VAL A 11 -13.55 -3.53 4.00
C VAL A 11 -12.09 -3.08 3.93
N VAL A 12 -11.25 -3.78 3.18
CA VAL A 12 -9.84 -3.40 2.99
C VAL A 12 -9.71 -2.04 2.30
N ALA A 13 -10.50 -1.79 1.25
CA ALA A 13 -10.52 -0.50 0.55
C ALA A 13 -10.85 0.69 1.46
N ILE A 14 -11.91 0.55 2.26
CA ILE A 14 -12.32 1.60 3.19
C ILE A 14 -11.29 1.77 4.30
N TRP A 15 -10.72 0.67 4.79
CA TRP A 15 -9.68 0.70 5.82
C TRP A 15 -8.43 1.47 5.35
N LEU A 16 -7.98 1.28 4.11
CA LEU A 16 -6.86 2.05 3.54
C LEU A 16 -7.09 3.56 3.59
N GLY A 17 -8.30 4.01 3.24
CA GLY A 17 -8.65 5.43 3.28
C GLY A 17 -8.81 5.97 4.70
N THR A 18 -9.48 5.22 5.58
CA THR A 18 -9.77 5.67 6.96
C THR A 18 -8.54 5.70 7.87
N ARG A 19 -7.52 4.87 7.58
CA ARG A 19 -6.24 4.87 8.31
C ARG A 19 -5.16 5.78 7.67
N GLY A 20 -5.49 6.55 6.63
CA GLY A 20 -4.56 7.48 5.98
C GLY A 20 -3.48 6.81 5.14
N HIS A 21 -3.62 5.52 4.81
CA HIS A 21 -2.64 4.81 3.97
C HIS A 21 -2.61 5.33 2.52
N LEU A 22 -3.63 6.05 2.09
CA LEU A 22 -3.72 6.65 0.76
C LEU A 22 -3.21 8.10 0.71
N ASP A 23 -2.87 8.72 1.84
CA ASP A 23 -2.55 10.16 1.91
C ASP A 23 -1.27 10.54 1.14
N SER A 24 -0.34 9.60 1.00
CA SER A 24 0.88 9.76 0.21
C SER A 24 0.73 9.39 -1.27
N VAL A 25 -0.44 8.90 -1.69
CA VAL A 25 -0.71 8.47 -3.07
C VAL A 25 -1.34 9.62 -3.83
N PRO A 26 -0.83 10.01 -5.02
CA PRO A 26 -1.47 11.00 -5.86
C PRO A 26 -2.92 10.61 -6.19
N VAL A 27 -3.84 11.56 -6.16
CA VAL A 27 -5.28 11.33 -6.38
C VAL A 27 -5.56 10.57 -7.69
N ALA A 28 -4.79 10.85 -8.75
CA ALA A 28 -4.92 10.18 -10.04
C ALA A 28 -4.62 8.67 -9.98
N ASP A 29 -3.81 8.24 -9.01
CA ASP A 29 -3.34 6.87 -8.85
C ASP A 29 -4.08 6.10 -7.75
N VAL A 30 -4.93 6.75 -6.92
CA VAL A 30 -5.60 6.11 -5.78
C VAL A 30 -6.40 4.88 -6.20
N THR A 31 -7.22 4.98 -7.25
CA THR A 31 -8.04 3.86 -7.74
C THR A 31 -7.18 2.70 -8.26
N ARG A 32 -6.02 3.01 -8.87
CA ARG A 32 -5.07 2.00 -9.34
C ARG A 32 -4.41 1.31 -8.15
N PHE A 33 -3.92 2.10 -7.19
CA PHE A 33 -3.30 1.61 -5.96
C PHE A 33 -4.24 0.66 -5.22
N GLU A 34 -5.50 1.04 -5.02
CA GLU A 34 -6.49 0.19 -4.33
C GLU A 34 -6.69 -1.14 -5.06
N SER A 35 -6.87 -1.09 -6.38
CA SER A 35 -7.10 -2.29 -7.20
C SER A 35 -5.90 -3.23 -7.17
N GLU A 36 -4.70 -2.70 -7.43
CA GLU A 36 -3.46 -3.47 -7.43
C GLU A 36 -3.09 -3.99 -6.04
N PHE A 37 -3.35 -3.22 -4.98
CA PHE A 37 -3.10 -3.67 -3.61
C PHE A 37 -4.02 -4.83 -3.22
N ILE A 38 -5.30 -4.77 -3.59
CA ILE A 38 -6.25 -5.86 -3.33
C ILE A 38 -5.84 -7.12 -4.12
N GLU A 39 -5.45 -6.98 -5.39
CA GLU A 39 -4.92 -8.08 -6.18
C GLU A 39 -3.63 -8.67 -5.57
N HIS A 40 -2.72 -7.81 -5.10
CA HIS A 40 -1.51 -8.21 -4.42
C HIS A 40 -1.82 -9.02 -3.16
N LEU A 41 -2.74 -8.55 -2.31
CA LEU A 41 -3.16 -9.27 -1.11
C LEU A 41 -3.79 -10.62 -1.44
N GLN A 42 -4.58 -10.71 -2.51
CA GLN A 42 -5.20 -11.97 -2.92
C GLN A 42 -4.14 -12.99 -3.35
N ALA A 43 -3.07 -12.53 -3.99
CA ALA A 43 -1.97 -13.39 -4.41
C ALA A 43 -1.01 -13.75 -3.27
N SER A 44 -0.69 -12.82 -2.38
CA SER A 44 0.36 -13.00 -1.36
C SER A 44 -0.17 -13.47 0.00
N ARG A 45 -1.34 -13.01 0.42
CA ARG A 45 -1.92 -13.23 1.76
C ARG A 45 -3.44 -13.41 1.72
N PRO A 46 -3.96 -14.43 1.00
CA PRO A 46 -5.40 -14.65 0.86
C PRO A 46 -6.12 -14.87 2.20
N GLY A 47 -5.42 -15.39 3.22
CA GLY A 47 -5.99 -15.65 4.55
C GLY A 47 -6.59 -14.42 5.24
N ILE A 48 -6.08 -13.22 4.96
CA ILE A 48 -6.64 -11.95 5.47
C ILE A 48 -8.11 -11.80 5.05
N PHE A 49 -8.42 -12.13 3.80
CA PHE A 49 -9.78 -12.04 3.28
C PHE A 49 -10.70 -13.10 3.87
N ASP A 50 -10.17 -14.30 4.12
CA ASP A 50 -10.92 -15.38 4.78
C ASP A 50 -11.23 -15.02 6.24
N ASP A 51 -10.28 -14.45 6.96
CA ASP A 51 -10.47 -14.01 8.35
C ASP A 51 -11.53 -12.91 8.46
N ILE A 52 -11.46 -11.89 7.60
CA ILE A 52 -12.47 -10.82 7.56
C ILE A 52 -13.84 -11.40 7.23
N LYS A 53 -13.92 -12.32 6.26
CA LYS A 53 -15.18 -12.92 5.83
C LYS A 53 -15.80 -13.82 6.92
N ASN A 54 -14.98 -14.59 7.63
CA ASN A 54 -15.45 -15.55 8.63
C ASN A 54 -15.77 -14.89 9.98
N THR A 55 -14.94 -13.95 10.41
CA THR A 55 -15.10 -13.27 11.71
C THR A 55 -15.99 -12.04 11.64
N LEU A 56 -16.21 -11.50 10.43
CA LEU A 56 -16.90 -10.23 10.17
C LEU A 56 -16.25 -9.05 10.92
N LYS A 57 -14.98 -9.19 11.28
CA LYS A 57 -14.22 -8.21 12.06
C LYS A 57 -12.83 -8.03 11.45
N LEU A 58 -12.31 -6.83 11.61
CA LEU A 58 -10.89 -6.57 11.45
C LEU A 58 -10.29 -6.59 12.85
N ASN A 59 -9.74 -7.73 13.25
CA ASN A 59 -9.04 -7.84 14.53
C ASN A 59 -7.65 -7.18 14.43
N GLU A 60 -7.01 -6.99 15.57
CA GLU A 60 -5.72 -6.30 15.65
C GLU A 60 -4.61 -7.06 14.90
N GLU A 61 -4.63 -8.40 14.91
CA GLU A 61 -3.68 -9.25 14.19
C GLU A 61 -3.80 -9.08 12.66
N THR A 62 -5.01 -9.21 12.11
CA THR A 62 -5.29 -8.97 10.68
C THR A 62 -4.95 -7.53 10.29
N GLU A 63 -5.22 -6.56 11.16
CA GLU A 63 -4.84 -5.16 10.92
C GLU A 63 -3.30 -5.00 10.84
N GLN A 64 -2.54 -5.60 11.75
CA GLN A 64 -1.06 -5.58 11.69
C GLN A 64 -0.54 -6.21 10.39
N HIS A 65 -1.11 -7.34 9.96
CA HIS A 65 -0.75 -7.98 8.69
C HIS A 65 -1.07 -7.12 7.46
N LEU A 66 -2.18 -6.36 7.50
CA LEU A 66 -2.52 -5.39 6.47
C LEU A 66 -1.54 -4.22 6.45
N VAL A 67 -1.18 -3.65 7.60
CA VAL A 67 -0.20 -2.56 7.69
C VAL A 67 1.15 -3.00 7.09
N ALA A 68 1.62 -4.20 7.43
CA ALA A 68 2.82 -4.78 6.83
C ALA A 68 2.70 -4.89 5.30
N ALA A 69 1.57 -5.42 4.82
CA ALA A 69 1.35 -5.58 3.38
C ALA A 69 1.35 -4.23 2.64
N VAL A 70 0.73 -3.19 3.22
CA VAL A 70 0.72 -1.85 2.64
C VAL A 70 2.13 -1.28 2.56
N ALA A 71 2.90 -1.41 3.64
CA ALA A 71 4.27 -0.91 3.67
C ALA A 71 5.15 -1.58 2.60
N ASP A 72 5.03 -2.91 2.45
CA ASP A 72 5.77 -3.66 1.43
C ASP A 72 5.30 -3.31 0.02
N PHE A 73 3.99 -3.19 -0.20
CA PHE A 73 3.43 -2.83 -1.50
C PHE A 73 3.85 -1.41 -1.93
N LYS A 74 3.84 -0.44 -1.01
CA LYS A 74 4.28 0.93 -1.27
C LYS A 74 5.73 1.05 -1.74
N LYS A 75 6.62 0.13 -1.32
CA LYS A 75 8.02 0.09 -1.81
C LYS A 75 8.10 -0.26 -3.30
N GLY A 76 7.18 -1.10 -3.78
CA GLY A 76 7.12 -1.54 -5.18
C GLY A 76 6.20 -0.72 -6.08
N PHE A 77 5.33 0.12 -5.51
CA PHE A 77 4.36 0.90 -6.27
C PHE A 77 5.00 2.14 -6.91
N ALA A 78 4.93 2.24 -8.23
CA ALA A 78 5.36 3.41 -8.98
C ALA A 78 4.14 4.27 -9.31
N THR A 79 4.19 5.58 -8.99
CA THR A 79 3.16 6.53 -9.41
C THR A 79 3.29 6.87 -10.89
N THR A 80 2.19 7.31 -11.52
CA THR A 80 2.21 7.81 -12.90
C THR A 80 3.16 9.00 -13.04
N ASP A 81 3.26 9.85 -12.02
CA ASP A 81 4.11 11.03 -12.01
C ASP A 81 5.56 10.74 -11.55
N GLY A 82 5.90 9.49 -11.24
CA GLY A 82 7.24 9.08 -10.81
C GLY A 82 7.64 9.49 -9.39
N SER A 83 6.70 10.02 -8.61
CA SER A 83 6.84 10.27 -7.16
C SER A 83 6.81 8.96 -6.34
N SER A 84 7.50 8.94 -5.20
CA SER A 84 7.45 7.82 -4.25
C SER A 84 6.27 7.99 -3.30
N VAL A 85 5.56 6.89 -3.01
CA VAL A 85 4.39 6.86 -2.12
C VAL A 85 4.74 6.46 -0.69
N ILE A 86 6.01 6.32 -0.35
CA ILE A 86 6.45 5.97 1.01
C ILE A 86 6.40 7.24 1.87
N PRO A 87 5.54 7.33 2.91
CA PRO A 87 5.50 8.48 3.80
C PRO A 87 6.80 8.57 4.61
N ASP A 88 7.35 9.78 4.77
CA ASP A 88 8.57 10.06 5.56
C ASP A 88 8.30 10.08 7.09
N GLU A 89 7.03 10.10 7.53
CA GLU A 89 6.66 10.24 8.94
C GLU A 89 5.69 9.14 9.39
N HIS A 90 6.14 8.35 10.37
CA HIS A 90 5.36 7.47 11.27
C HIS A 90 4.78 6.16 10.69
N VAL A 91 5.66 5.17 10.45
CA VAL A 91 5.29 3.75 10.52
C VAL A 91 5.83 3.22 11.85
N GLU A 92 5.07 3.36 12.94
CA GLU A 92 5.36 2.64 14.17
C GLU A 92 5.08 1.13 13.94
N ALA A 93 6.14 0.33 14.14
CA ALA A 93 6.16 -1.13 14.26
C ALA A 93 5.96 -1.99 12.99
N LEU A 94 6.94 -1.96 12.07
CA LEU A 94 7.54 -3.21 11.59
C LEU A 94 9.06 -3.13 11.77
N ALA A 95 9.64 -4.16 12.39
CA ALA A 95 11.02 -4.23 12.83
C ALA A 95 12.04 -3.72 11.79
N GLU A 96 12.99 -2.91 12.25
CA GLU A 96 14.01 -2.16 11.48
C GLU A 96 14.97 -2.99 10.60
N GLU A 97 14.82 -4.31 10.45
CA GLU A 97 15.86 -5.15 9.81
C GLU A 97 15.70 -5.40 8.29
N GLU A 98 14.57 -5.11 7.64
CA GLU A 98 14.37 -5.46 6.20
C GLU A 98 13.95 -4.28 5.30
N VAL A 99 14.57 -3.11 5.42
CA VAL A 99 14.47 -2.05 4.40
C VAL A 99 15.83 -1.77 3.78
N GLN A 100 16.22 -2.63 2.84
CA GLN A 100 17.34 -2.34 1.93
C GLN A 100 16.89 -1.23 0.96
N LYS A 101 17.42 -0.03 1.18
CA LYS A 101 17.22 1.14 0.31
C LYS A 101 17.97 0.91 -1.01
N GLU A 102 17.30 0.41 -2.03
CA GLU A 102 17.89 0.33 -3.37
C GLU A 102 17.73 1.69 -4.07
N SER A 103 18.81 2.48 -4.09
CA SER A 103 18.84 3.78 -4.74
C SER A 103 18.95 3.63 -6.26
N VAL A 104 17.91 4.00 -7.01
CA VAL A 104 18.01 4.19 -8.46
C VAL A 104 18.76 5.51 -8.73
N GLN A 105 20.01 5.43 -9.20
CA GLN A 105 20.77 6.59 -9.66
C GLN A 105 20.18 7.14 -10.96
N VAL A 106 19.48 8.27 -10.91
CA VAL A 106 19.10 9.00 -12.13
C VAL A 106 20.32 9.79 -12.62
N ASN A 107 20.90 9.35 -13.74
CA ASN A 107 22.03 10.00 -14.39
C ASN A 107 21.55 11.25 -15.17
N LYS A 108 21.33 12.37 -14.47
CA LYS A 108 21.08 13.67 -15.10
C LYS A 108 22.16 14.67 -14.66
N PRO A 109 22.94 15.26 -15.57
CA PRO A 109 24.01 16.19 -15.20
C PRO A 109 23.44 17.47 -14.58
N ALA A 110 24.02 17.89 -13.46
CA ALA A 110 23.59 19.04 -12.65
C ALA A 110 23.55 20.35 -13.48
N PRO A 111 22.58 21.25 -13.23
CA PRO A 111 22.53 22.55 -13.90
C PRO A 111 23.70 23.43 -13.40
N LYS A 112 24.48 23.98 -14.33
CA LYS A 112 25.60 24.88 -14.03
C LYS A 112 25.05 26.19 -13.47
N LYS A 113 25.42 26.52 -12.22
CA LYS A 113 25.21 27.86 -11.65
C LYS A 113 26.03 28.87 -12.45
N LYS A 114 25.38 29.91 -12.98
CA LYS A 114 25.98 31.19 -13.38
C LYS A 114 25.08 32.29 -12.87
#